data_AF-A0A0C2FWD8-F1
#
_entry.id   AF-A0A0C2FWD8-F1
#
_cell.length_a   1.000
_cell.length_b   1.000
_cell.length_c   1.000
_cell.angle_alpha   90.00
_cell.angle_beta   90.00
_cell.angle_gamma   90.00
#
_symmetry.space_group_name_H-M   'P 1'
#
loop_
_entity.id
_entity.type
_entity.pdbx_description
1 polymer ?
#
loop_
_entity_poly.entity_id
_entity_poly.type
_entity_poly.pdbx_seq_one_letter_code
_entity_poly.pdbx_strand_id
1 'polypeptide(L)'
;MGVEVLLDILEIVAPFKHLEKLRRFCEARLPPGFPVRVEIPLLPTISAKVTFQKLQFVSNLSDKLFYVPTSYREDPTRFPDL
;
A
#
# COMPACT_ATOMS: atom_id res chain seq x y z
N MET A 1 -7.87 -8.05 -13.24
CA MET A 1 -8.64 -7.63 -12.05
C MET A 1 -8.21 -6.21 -11.74
N GLY A 2 -9.14 -5.25 -11.82
CA GLY A 2 -8.84 -3.82 -11.68
C GLY A 2 -8.61 -3.41 -10.22
N VAL A 3 -8.01 -2.23 -10.02
CA VAL A 3 -7.80 -1.61 -8.69
C VAL A 3 -9.11 -1.52 -7.90
N GLU A 4 -10.24 -1.37 -8.60
CA GLU A 4 -11.62 -1.43 -8.07
C GLU A 4 -11.84 -2.65 -7.15
N VAL A 5 -11.49 -3.86 -7.61
CA VAL A 5 -11.72 -5.11 -6.86
C VAL A 5 -10.86 -5.18 -5.59
N LEU A 6 -9.65 -4.62 -5.62
CA LEU A 6 -8.79 -4.50 -4.44
C LEU A 6 -9.39 -3.54 -3.43
N LEU A 7 -9.98 -2.43 -3.86
CA LEU A 7 -10.67 -1.48 -2.99
C LEU A 7 -11.90 -2.12 -2.34
N ASP A 8 -12.69 -2.88 -3.11
CA ASP A 8 -13.88 -3.60 -2.62
C ASP A 8 -13.52 -4.64 -1.55
N ILE A 9 -12.45 -5.42 -1.77
CA ILE A 9 -11.96 -6.41 -0.78
C ILE A 9 -11.49 -5.70 0.49
N LEU A 10 -10.70 -4.63 0.34
CA LEU A 10 -10.17 -3.92 1.49
C LEU A 10 -11.27 -3.24 2.33
N GLU A 11 -12.36 -2.80 1.72
CA GLU A 11 -13.53 -2.21 2.40
C GLU A 11 -14.27 -3.24 3.28
N ILE A 12 -14.24 -4.52 2.89
CA ILE A 12 -14.84 -5.62 3.67
C ILE A 12 -13.97 -6.02 4.86
N VAL A 13 -12.64 -5.96 4.73
CA VAL A 13 -11.69 -6.50 5.72
C VAL A 13 -11.25 -5.47 6.76
N ALA A 14 -11.28 -4.16 6.46
CA ALA A 14 -10.82 -3.12 7.38
C ALA A 14 -11.99 -2.36 8.05
N PRO A 15 -11.89 -1.96 9.34
CA PRO A 15 -12.87 -1.08 9.98
C PRO A 15 -12.81 0.34 9.37
N PHE A 16 -13.53 0.52 8.26
CA PHE A 16 -14.06 1.69 7.53
C PHE A 16 -13.40 3.10 7.54
N LYS A 17 -12.49 3.48 8.45
CA LYS A 17 -11.93 4.86 8.48
C LYS A 17 -10.47 5.00 8.05
N HIS A 18 -9.67 3.96 8.20
CA HIS A 18 -8.25 4.01 7.82
C HIS A 18 -8.07 3.87 6.30
N LEU A 19 -8.95 3.10 5.67
CA LEU A 19 -8.83 2.75 4.26
C LEU A 19 -9.34 3.85 3.32
N GLU A 20 -10.37 4.60 3.72
CA GLU A 20 -10.85 5.75 2.93
C GLU A 20 -9.75 6.79 2.72
N LYS A 21 -8.86 6.98 3.71
CA LYS A 21 -7.68 7.84 3.57
C LYS A 21 -6.65 7.27 2.60
N LEU A 22 -6.45 5.95 2.60
CA LEU A 22 -5.57 5.27 1.64
C LEU A 22 -6.13 5.37 0.22
N ARG A 23 -7.43 5.17 0.03
CA ARG A 23 -8.12 5.35 -1.26
C ARG A 23 -7.99 6.79 -1.77
N ARG A 24 -8.34 7.78 -0.94
CA ARG A 24 -8.17 9.21 -1.29
C ARG A 24 -6.70 9.53 -1.60
N PHE A 25 -5.75 8.85 -0.96
CA PHE A 25 -4.33 8.99 -1.27
C PHE A 25 -3.96 8.37 -2.62
N CYS A 26 -4.47 7.18 -2.97
CA CYS A 26 -4.26 6.56 -4.28
C CYS A 26 -4.90 7.37 -5.42
N GLU A 27 -6.04 8.02 -5.15
CA GLU A 27 -6.73 8.91 -6.08
C GLU A 27 -6.10 10.33 -6.14
N ALA A 28 -5.30 10.71 -5.13
CA ALA A 28 -4.63 12.00 -5.11
C ALA A 28 -3.49 12.05 -6.14
N ARG A 29 -3.44 13.13 -6.92
CA ARG A 29 -2.29 13.42 -7.77
C ARG A 29 -1.10 13.72 -6.87
N LEU A 30 0.04 13.07 -7.15
CA LEU A 30 1.28 13.35 -6.45
C LEU A 30 1.60 14.86 -6.53
N PRO A 31 1.97 15.50 -5.41
CA PRO A 31 2.35 16.91 -5.43
C PRO A 31 3.55 17.12 -6.38
N PRO A 32 3.64 18.29 -7.05
CA PRO A 32 4.76 18.56 -7.94
C PRO A 32 6.06 18.70 -7.14
N GLY A 33 7.06 17.89 -7.46
CA GLY A 33 8.41 17.95 -6.86
C GLY A 33 8.85 16.66 -6.15
N PHE A 34 10.13 16.60 -5.77
CA PHE A 34 10.73 15.50 -5.00
C PHE A 34 11.48 16.03 -3.77
N PRO A 35 11.47 15.29 -2.64
CA PRO A 35 10.86 13.97 -2.43
C PRO A 35 9.35 14.02 -2.12
N VAL A 36 8.59 13.01 -2.55
CA VAL A 36 7.19 12.84 -2.16
C VAL A 36 7.14 12.16 -0.80
N ARG A 37 6.50 12.79 0.18
CA ARG A 37 6.26 12.20 1.50
C ARG A 37 4.78 11.84 1.67
N VAL A 38 4.54 10.65 2.18
CA VAL A 38 3.22 10.09 2.44
C VAL A 38 3.13 9.74 3.92
N GLU A 39 2.01 10.11 4.54
CA GLU A 39 1.76 9.83 5.96
C GLU A 39 0.41 9.10 6.11
N ILE A 40 0.48 7.84 6.54
CA ILE A 40 -0.67 6.93 6.62
C ILE A 40 -0.93 6.64 8.11
N PRO A 41 -2.09 7.05 8.66
CA PRO A 41 -2.44 6.73 10.04
C PRO A 41 -2.84 5.25 10.17
N LEU A 42 -2.12 4.49 10.98
CA LEU A 42 -2.35 3.06 11.17
C LEU A 42 -3.31 2.79 12.35
N LEU A 43 -3.12 3.49 13.47
CA LEU A 43 -3.93 3.39 14.70
C LEU A 43 -4.09 4.80 15.30
N PRO A 44 -4.95 5.00 16.32
CA PRO A 44 -4.90 6.22 17.13
C PRO A 44 -3.45 6.48 17.56
N THR A 45 -3.00 7.71 17.39
CA THR A 45 -1.64 8.20 17.72
C THR A 45 -0.46 7.57 16.98
N ILE A 46 -0.67 6.58 16.10
CA ILE A 46 0.41 5.92 15.31
C ILE A 46 0.23 6.21 13.81
N SER A 47 1.27 6.80 13.20
CA SER A 47 1.34 7.08 11.76
C SER A 47 2.59 6.48 11.13
N ALA A 48 2.43 5.80 10.00
CA ALA A 48 3.53 5.41 9.12
C ALA A 48 3.90 6.59 8.21
N LYS A 49 5.20 6.87 8.09
CA LYS A 49 5.75 7.91 7.20
C LYS A 49 6.64 7.25 6.16
N VAL A 50 6.28 7.42 4.89
CA VAL A 50 7.03 6.89 3.75
C VAL A 50 7.51 8.06 2.90
N THR A 51 8.79 8.11 2.57
CA THR A 51 9.37 9.14 1.70
C THR A 51 9.92 8.51 0.44
N PHE A 52 9.33 8.83 -0.69
CA PHE A 52 9.79 8.43 -2.01
C PHE A 52 10.87 9.41 -2.48
N GLN A 53 12.12 8.95 -2.46
CA GLN A 53 13.25 9.73 -2.94
C GLN A 53 13.32 9.80 -4.48
N LYS A 54 12.88 8.72 -5.14
CA LYS A 54 12.85 8.59 -6.60
C LYS A 54 11.60 7.83 -7.00
N LEU A 55 10.61 8.53 -7.56
CA LEU A 55 9.38 7.94 -8.07
C LEU A 55 9.37 8.09 -9.59
N GLN A 56 9.05 7.00 -10.28
CA GLN A 56 9.00 6.93 -11.72
C GLN A 56 7.70 6.24 -12.13
N PHE A 57 6.98 6.85 -13.07
CA PHE A 57 5.84 6.23 -13.70
C PHE A 57 6.37 5.28 -14.79
N VAL A 58 6.30 3.98 -14.52
CA VAL A 58 6.77 2.93 -15.43
C VAL A 58 5.56 2.16 -15.95
N SER A 59 5.39 2.14 -17.27
CA SER A 59 4.26 1.46 -17.92
C SER A 59 4.54 -0.01 -18.25
N ASN A 60 5.80 -0.44 -18.23
CA ASN A 60 6.26 -1.77 -18.64
C ASN A 60 6.96 -2.52 -17.49
N LEU A 61 6.32 -2.58 -16.32
CA LEU A 61 6.82 -3.37 -15.20
C LEU A 61 6.85 -4.86 -15.56
N SER A 62 7.95 -5.53 -15.20
CA SER A 62 8.09 -6.97 -15.44
C SER A 62 7.17 -7.76 -14.49
N ASP A 63 6.49 -8.77 -15.02
CA ASP A 63 5.64 -9.68 -14.23
C ASP A 63 6.43 -10.39 -13.11
N LYS A 64 7.76 -10.49 -13.28
CA LYS A 64 8.67 -11.01 -12.26
C LYS A 64 8.70 -10.18 -10.97
N LEU A 65 8.16 -8.97 -10.95
CA LEU A 65 8.05 -8.17 -9.74
C LEU A 65 6.87 -8.60 -8.86
N PHE A 66 5.94 -9.37 -9.41
CA PHE A 66 4.65 -9.67 -8.78
C PHE A 66 4.44 -11.16 -8.50
N TYR A 67 5.51 -11.98 -8.53
CA TYR A 67 5.44 -13.38 -8.11
C TYR A 67 6.07 -13.59 -6.73
N VAL A 68 5.49 -14.49 -5.96
CA VAL A 68 6.09 -14.98 -4.72
C VAL A 68 7.20 -15.98 -5.08
N PRO A 69 8.45 -15.79 -4.63
CA PRO A 69 9.54 -16.74 -4.93
C PRO A 69 9.20 -18.16 -4.48
N THR A 70 9.56 -19.17 -5.28
CA THR A 70 9.29 -20.58 -4.96
C THR A 70 9.99 -21.07 -3.69
N SER A 71 11.06 -20.40 -3.29
CA SER A 71 11.79 -20.64 -2.04
C SER A 71 11.15 -19.97 -0.81
N TYR A 72 10.16 -19.10 -0.99
CA TYR A 72 9.49 -18.44 0.13
C TYR A 72 8.68 -19.46 0.94
N ARG A 73 8.84 -19.44 2.25
CA ARG A 73 8.00 -20.18 3.19
C ARG A 73 7.40 -19.18 4.17
N GLU A 74 6.08 -19.16 4.22
CA GLU A 74 5.35 -18.37 5.21
C GLU A 74 5.58 -18.96 6.59
N ASP A 75 5.94 -18.11 7.54
CA ASP A 75 6.07 -18.47 8.94
C ASP A 75 4.76 -18.08 9.65
N PRO A 76 3.93 -19.05 10.07
CA PRO A 76 2.65 -18.78 10.71
C PRO A 76 2.78 -18.11 12.08
N THR A 77 4.00 -18.06 12.64
CA THR A 77 4.28 -17.40 13.93
C THR A 77 4.92 -16.02 13.78
N ARG A 78 5.14 -15.55 12.55
CA ARG A 78 5.85 -14.28 12.30
C ARG A 78 5.10 -13.05 12.80
N PHE A 79 3.76 -13.13 12.84
CA PHE A 79 2.88 -12.09 13.33
C PHE A 79 1.90 -12.70 14.33
N PRO A 80 2.37 -13.03 15.55
CA PRO A 80 1.55 -13.76 16.52
C PRO A 80 0.41 -12.92 17.10
N ASP A 81 0.48 -11.59 16.95
CA ASP A 81 -0.44 -10.62 17.54
C ASP A 81 -1.26 -9.83 16.50
N LEU A 82 -1.22 -10.25 15.22
CA LEU A 82 -1.89 -9.57 14.10
C LEU A 82 -3.12 -10.33 13.62
#